data_AF-A0A517QGE6-F1
#
_entry.id   AF-A0A517QGE6-F1
#
_cell.length_a   1.000
_cell.length_b   1.000
_cell.length_c   1.000
_cell.angle_alpha   90.00
_cell.angle_beta   90.00
_cell.angle_gamma   90.00
#
_symmetry.space_group_name_H-M   'P 1'
#
loop_
_entity.id
_entity.type
_entity.pdbx_description
1 polymer ?
#
loop_
_entity_poly.entity_id
_entity_poly.type
_entity_poly.pdbx_seq_one_letter_code
_entity_poly.pdbx_strand_id
1 'polypeptide(L)'
;MTPDEFQQAWQADSAQTRVIIDADLLREEVQRDQRQFNTMISYRDFGEVGVAIVMIPIWFVMGYMLDLPWAWYLSVPVFLWIAGFMLLYRRRHQPEPDKSEGPLLQQCVQRSLAEAEEQIWLLKNILWWYLLPPTLSITAFFAQISWQSREGGWAPALLFFVLMEGFVLALYGWIYVLNQRVVREQLLPRREELQKLRTSLEQETTDEGINGQIALPNLPFPGKIPPAPCASPVQLIVGLVLFLAIILLLFFFIYQAKHWDSGSSQHFPKRAPFAAVRWEDSQPEVKVNDEWYRLIALDGIPAEEMITFSKETFGDKWQKRFEEDLVELMSRMGHPPGSTVTLEVQLLSSSEKQTLKEVRMTIANRAAIWLAAQARERDAAGK
;
A
#
# COMPACT_ATOMS: atom_id res chain seq x y z
N MET A 1 -39.67 66.32 -9.41
CA MET A 1 -39.19 65.12 -10.10
C MET A 1 -40.40 64.28 -10.43
N THR A 2 -40.63 64.05 -11.73
CA THR A 2 -41.79 63.30 -12.22
C THR A 2 -41.46 61.81 -12.27
N PRO A 3 -42.44 60.91 -12.10
CA PRO A 3 -42.22 59.45 -12.19
C PRO A 3 -41.56 59.02 -13.51
N ASP A 4 -41.82 59.75 -14.59
CA ASP A 4 -41.27 59.50 -15.92
C ASP A 4 -39.75 59.68 -15.98
N GLU A 5 -39.17 60.59 -15.18
CA GLU A 5 -37.71 60.78 -15.10
C GLU A 5 -37.02 59.55 -14.49
N PHE A 6 -37.65 58.92 -13.48
CA PHE A 6 -37.13 57.68 -12.89
C PHE A 6 -37.29 56.50 -13.85
N GLN A 7 -38.37 56.45 -14.62
CA GLN A 7 -38.58 55.38 -15.59
C GLN A 7 -37.61 55.48 -16.77
N GLN A 8 -37.34 56.69 -17.25
CA GLN A 8 -36.31 56.95 -18.26
C GLN A 8 -34.90 56.69 -17.74
N ALA A 9 -34.58 57.10 -16.50
CA ALA A 9 -33.29 56.79 -15.90
C ALA A 9 -33.10 55.27 -15.71
N TRP A 10 -34.15 54.55 -15.31
CA TRP A 10 -34.11 53.10 -15.14
C TRP A 10 -34.02 52.34 -16.46
N GLN A 11 -34.68 52.82 -17.53
CA GLN A 11 -34.51 52.28 -18.88
C GLN A 11 -33.13 52.61 -19.49
N ALA A 12 -32.60 53.80 -19.23
CA ALA A 12 -31.25 54.17 -19.63
C ALA A 12 -30.19 53.32 -18.92
N ASP A 13 -30.34 53.10 -17.61
CA ASP A 13 -29.42 52.29 -16.79
C ASP A 13 -29.46 50.81 -17.18
N SER A 14 -30.66 50.28 -17.48
CA SER A 14 -30.83 48.90 -17.97
C SER A 14 -30.34 48.70 -19.43
N ALA A 15 -30.39 49.72 -20.27
CA ALA A 15 -29.77 49.70 -21.61
C ALA A 15 -28.24 49.84 -21.54
N GLN A 16 -27.71 50.58 -20.57
CA GLN A 16 -26.29 50.85 -20.40
C GLN A 16 -25.53 49.71 -19.72
N THR A 17 -26.23 48.80 -19.04
CA THR A 17 -25.66 47.57 -18.45
C THR A 17 -25.67 46.38 -19.43
N ARG A 18 -25.85 46.61 -20.74
CA ARG A 18 -25.59 45.60 -21.78
C ARG A 18 -24.10 45.67 -22.14
N VAL A 19 -23.27 44.96 -21.39
CA VAL A 19 -21.84 44.83 -21.68
C VAL A 19 -21.70 44.07 -23.00
N ILE A 20 -21.30 44.77 -24.07
CA ILE A 20 -20.93 44.16 -25.35
C ILE A 20 -19.61 43.45 -25.13
N ILE A 21 -19.66 42.14 -24.90
CA ILE A 21 -18.46 41.30 -24.83
C ILE A 21 -18.23 40.73 -26.23
N ASP A 22 -17.02 40.94 -26.76
CA ASP A 22 -16.61 40.42 -28.06
C ASP A 22 -16.72 38.88 -28.09
N ALA A 23 -17.49 38.35 -29.04
CA ALA A 23 -17.75 36.92 -29.20
C ALA A 23 -16.47 36.11 -29.42
N ASP A 24 -15.48 36.70 -30.10
CA ASP A 24 -14.20 36.06 -30.34
C ASP A 24 -13.34 36.04 -29.06
N LEU A 25 -13.44 37.07 -28.22
CA LEU A 25 -12.75 37.13 -26.92
C LEU A 25 -13.34 36.12 -25.92
N LEU A 26 -14.66 35.98 -25.88
CA LEU A 26 -15.33 34.92 -25.09
C LEU A 26 -14.91 33.53 -25.55
N ARG A 27 -14.82 33.34 -26.87
CA ARG A 27 -14.39 32.08 -27.45
C ARG A 27 -12.96 31.75 -27.05
N GLU A 28 -12.05 32.71 -27.16
CA GLU A 28 -10.66 32.52 -26.77
C GLU A 28 -10.55 32.17 -25.28
N GLU A 29 -11.31 32.85 -24.41
CA GLU A 29 -11.30 32.59 -22.98
C GLU A 29 -11.87 31.21 -22.65
N VAL A 30 -13.03 30.83 -23.21
CA VAL A 30 -13.61 29.48 -23.02
C VAL A 30 -12.66 28.40 -23.53
N GLN A 31 -12.00 28.60 -24.68
CA GLN A 31 -11.03 27.65 -25.20
C GLN A 31 -9.77 27.55 -24.34
N ARG A 32 -9.28 28.67 -23.83
CA ARG A 32 -8.12 28.72 -22.92
C ARG A 32 -8.42 27.96 -21.64
N ASP A 33 -9.57 28.24 -21.03
CA ASP A 33 -10.01 27.65 -19.78
C ASP A 33 -10.28 26.15 -19.95
N GLN A 34 -10.81 25.75 -21.11
CA GLN A 34 -10.98 24.36 -21.51
C GLN A 34 -9.65 23.61 -21.69
N ARG A 35 -8.66 24.22 -22.35
CA ARG A 35 -7.32 23.63 -22.51
C ARG A 35 -6.64 23.45 -21.16
N GLN A 36 -6.71 24.44 -20.29
CA GLN A 36 -6.13 24.36 -18.95
C GLN A 36 -6.75 23.22 -18.13
N PHE A 37 -8.07 23.08 -18.17
CA PHE A 37 -8.81 21.99 -17.53
C PHE A 37 -8.38 20.61 -18.07
N ASN A 38 -8.28 20.46 -19.39
CA ASN A 38 -7.89 19.21 -20.03
C ASN A 38 -6.42 18.83 -19.81
N THR A 39 -5.52 19.81 -19.78
CA THR A 39 -4.12 19.55 -19.43
C THR A 39 -4.01 19.08 -17.97
N MET A 40 -4.79 19.68 -17.07
CA MET A 40 -4.79 19.29 -15.66
C MET A 40 -5.30 17.85 -15.44
N ILE A 41 -6.43 17.50 -16.06
CA ILE A 41 -6.99 16.14 -15.98
C ILE A 41 -6.02 15.12 -16.59
N SER A 42 -5.44 15.45 -17.75
CA SER A 42 -4.54 14.52 -18.43
C SER A 42 -3.29 14.20 -17.62
N TYR A 43 -2.75 15.17 -16.88
CA TYR A 43 -1.60 14.97 -16.00
C TYR A 43 -1.93 14.09 -14.80
N ARG A 44 -3.10 14.28 -14.17
CA ARG A 44 -3.59 13.41 -13.08
C ARG A 44 -3.74 11.97 -13.56
N ASP A 45 -4.49 11.78 -14.64
CA ASP A 45 -4.81 10.45 -15.15
C ASP A 45 -3.54 9.69 -15.58
N PHE A 46 -2.55 10.40 -16.15
CA PHE A 46 -1.24 9.82 -16.49
C PHE A 46 -0.45 9.41 -15.24
N GLY A 47 -0.49 10.24 -14.19
CA GLY A 47 0.09 9.92 -12.90
C GLY A 47 -0.53 8.67 -12.28
N GLU A 48 -1.85 8.57 -12.25
CA GLU A 48 -2.56 7.41 -11.65
C GLU A 48 -2.28 6.10 -12.40
N VAL A 49 -2.34 6.12 -13.73
CA VAL A 49 -2.04 4.94 -14.56
C VAL A 49 -0.55 4.58 -14.48
N GLY A 50 0.34 5.57 -14.53
CA GLY A 50 1.78 5.37 -14.43
C GLY A 50 2.18 4.77 -13.08
N VAL A 51 1.60 5.26 -11.98
CA VAL A 51 1.80 4.71 -10.64
C VAL A 51 1.32 3.25 -10.59
N ALA A 52 0.13 2.93 -11.09
CA ALA A 52 -0.36 1.55 -11.10
C ALA A 52 0.59 0.59 -11.83
N ILE A 53 1.14 0.98 -12.98
CA ILE A 53 2.09 0.16 -13.75
C ILE A 53 3.40 -0.06 -12.99
N VAL A 54 3.95 0.98 -12.36
CA VAL A 54 5.19 0.90 -11.57
C VAL A 54 4.99 0.11 -10.28
N MET A 55 3.81 0.22 -9.67
CA MET A 55 3.50 -0.44 -8.40
C MET A 55 3.39 -1.96 -8.54
N ILE A 56 2.91 -2.49 -9.68
CA ILE A 56 2.76 -3.94 -9.89
C ILE A 56 4.07 -4.72 -9.68
N PRO A 57 5.20 -4.43 -10.36
CA PRO A 57 6.45 -5.18 -10.14
C PRO A 57 6.99 -4.99 -8.73
N ILE A 58 6.86 -3.79 -8.15
CA ILE A 58 7.25 -3.52 -6.76
C ILE A 58 6.45 -4.41 -5.80
N TRP A 59 5.15 -4.58 -6.04
CA TRP A 59 4.27 -5.39 -5.20
C TRP A 59 4.64 -6.87 -5.19
N PHE A 60 5.03 -7.40 -6.36
CA PHE A 60 5.53 -8.78 -6.48
C PHE A 60 6.87 -8.98 -5.78
N VAL A 61 7.83 -8.08 -6.00
CA VAL A 61 9.15 -8.12 -5.33
C VAL A 61 8.98 -8.03 -3.81
N MET A 62 8.15 -7.11 -3.33
CA MET A 62 7.87 -6.94 -1.92
C MET A 62 7.18 -8.16 -1.30
N GLY A 63 6.17 -8.71 -1.99
CA GLY A 63 5.47 -9.92 -1.55
C GLY A 63 6.40 -11.12 -1.40
N TYR A 64 7.34 -11.29 -2.34
CA TYR A 64 8.36 -12.33 -2.29
C TYR A 64 9.41 -12.08 -1.20
N MET A 65 9.96 -10.86 -1.10
CA MET A 65 11.00 -10.53 -0.13
C MET A 65 10.54 -10.59 1.33
N LEU A 66 9.25 -10.34 1.57
CA LEU A 66 8.67 -10.30 2.91
C LEU A 66 7.85 -11.55 3.26
N ASP A 67 7.85 -12.58 2.41
CA ASP A 67 7.07 -13.81 2.56
C ASP A 67 5.58 -13.53 2.88
N LEU A 68 4.97 -12.57 2.17
CA LEU A 68 3.62 -12.11 2.47
C LEU A 68 2.55 -13.15 2.07
N PRO A 69 1.42 -13.21 2.80
CA PRO A 69 0.31 -14.08 2.46
C PRO A 69 -0.24 -13.80 1.06
N TRP A 70 -0.87 -14.82 0.47
CA TRP A 70 -1.42 -14.73 -0.88
C TRP A 70 -2.44 -13.58 -1.06
N ALA A 71 -3.17 -13.17 -0.01
CA ALA A 71 -4.11 -12.05 -0.08
C ALA A 71 -3.44 -10.72 -0.43
N TRP A 72 -2.12 -10.58 -0.19
CA TRP A 72 -1.33 -9.42 -0.63
C TRP A 72 -1.42 -9.20 -2.14
N TYR A 73 -1.47 -10.28 -2.92
CA TYR A 73 -1.49 -10.21 -4.38
C TYR A 73 -2.89 -9.88 -4.95
N LEU A 74 -3.94 -9.83 -4.12
CA LEU A 74 -5.28 -9.36 -4.53
C LEU A 74 -5.30 -7.87 -4.92
N SER A 75 -4.28 -7.11 -4.56
CA SER A 75 -4.13 -5.71 -4.97
C SER A 75 -3.73 -5.57 -6.45
N VAL A 76 -3.09 -6.59 -7.03
CA VAL A 76 -2.66 -6.57 -8.44
C VAL A 76 -3.84 -6.46 -9.40
N PRO A 77 -4.90 -7.29 -9.32
CA PRO A 77 -6.09 -7.09 -10.15
C PRO A 77 -6.79 -5.76 -9.85
N VAL A 78 -6.66 -5.20 -8.65
CA VAL A 78 -7.17 -3.86 -8.33
C VAL A 78 -6.40 -2.77 -9.08
N PHE A 79 -5.06 -2.83 -9.12
CA PHE A 79 -4.26 -1.89 -9.92
C PHE A 79 -4.59 -1.97 -11.41
N LEU A 80 -4.75 -3.19 -11.92
CA LEU A 80 -5.18 -3.41 -13.32
C LEU A 80 -6.60 -2.89 -13.56
N TRP A 81 -7.52 -3.06 -12.60
CA TRP A 81 -8.88 -2.53 -12.68
C TRP A 81 -8.88 -1.01 -12.75
N ILE A 82 -8.15 -0.33 -11.86
CA ILE A 82 -8.10 1.14 -11.85
C ILE A 82 -7.49 1.67 -13.16
N ALA A 83 -6.35 1.11 -13.58
CA ALA A 83 -5.70 1.50 -14.83
C ALA A 83 -6.60 1.22 -16.06
N GLY A 84 -7.21 0.03 -16.11
CA GLY A 84 -8.11 -0.38 -17.17
C GLY A 84 -9.38 0.47 -17.23
N PHE A 85 -10.00 0.75 -16.09
CA PHE A 85 -11.17 1.61 -15.97
C PHE A 85 -10.86 3.01 -16.50
N MET A 86 -9.75 3.62 -16.07
CA MET A 86 -9.35 4.96 -16.54
C MET A 86 -9.06 4.99 -18.04
N LEU A 87 -8.35 3.99 -18.58
CA LEU A 87 -8.05 3.90 -20.01
C LEU A 87 -9.30 3.67 -20.85
N LEU A 88 -10.19 2.77 -20.44
CA LEU A 88 -11.46 2.48 -21.13
C LEU A 88 -12.41 3.67 -21.07
N TYR A 89 -12.54 4.28 -19.89
CA TYR A 89 -13.36 5.46 -19.69
C TYR A 89 -12.91 6.60 -20.62
N ARG A 90 -11.60 6.85 -20.68
CA ARG A 90 -11.03 7.89 -21.52
C ARG A 90 -11.14 7.59 -23.01
N ARG A 91 -10.95 6.33 -23.42
CA ARG A 91 -11.13 5.92 -24.83
C ARG A 91 -12.58 6.06 -25.28
N ARG A 92 -13.55 5.82 -24.39
CA ARG A 92 -14.98 5.89 -24.71
C ARG A 92 -15.51 7.32 -24.80
N HIS A 93 -14.91 8.26 -24.07
CA HIS A 93 -15.36 9.66 -23.99
C HIS A 93 -14.34 10.64 -24.63
N GLN A 94 -13.38 10.14 -25.42
CA GLN A 94 -12.52 10.99 -26.24
C GLN A 94 -13.35 11.62 -27.38
N PRO A 95 -13.44 12.96 -27.47
CA PRO A 95 -14.18 13.59 -28.54
C PRO A 95 -13.46 13.42 -29.88
N GLU A 96 -14.20 13.10 -30.94
CA GLU A 96 -13.65 13.05 -32.30
C GLU A 96 -12.98 14.39 -32.67
N PRO A 97 -11.80 14.36 -33.33
CA PRO A 97 -11.15 15.58 -33.79
C PRO A 97 -12.02 16.28 -34.83
N ASP A 98 -12.37 17.52 -34.52
CA ASP A 98 -13.29 18.34 -35.30
C ASP A 98 -12.72 18.66 -36.68
N LYS A 99 -13.51 18.37 -37.72
CA LYS A 99 -13.21 18.64 -39.14
C LYS A 99 -14.06 19.78 -39.70
N SER A 100 -14.89 20.47 -38.91
CA SER A 100 -15.81 21.51 -39.41
C SER A 100 -15.47 22.92 -38.95
N GLU A 101 -15.24 23.79 -39.94
CA GLU A 101 -15.12 25.23 -39.76
C GLU A 101 -16.52 25.88 -39.62
N GLY A 102 -17.06 25.90 -38.40
CA GLY A 102 -18.19 26.78 -37.93
C GLY A 102 -19.51 26.08 -37.53
N PRO A 103 -20.33 26.59 -36.56
CA PRO A 103 -20.17 27.75 -35.66
C PRO A 103 -19.53 27.36 -34.32
N LEU A 104 -18.36 27.94 -34.02
CA LEU A 104 -17.37 27.35 -33.12
C LEU A 104 -17.58 27.56 -31.61
N LEU A 105 -18.44 28.50 -31.18
CA LEU A 105 -18.64 28.80 -29.76
C LEU A 105 -19.63 27.83 -29.08
N GLN A 106 -20.81 27.64 -29.66
CA GLN A 106 -21.85 26.79 -29.08
C GLN A 106 -21.38 25.34 -28.95
N GLN A 107 -20.68 24.81 -29.96
CA GLN A 107 -20.08 23.47 -29.92
C GLN A 107 -18.97 23.35 -28.87
N CYS A 108 -18.18 24.42 -28.66
CA CYS A 108 -17.14 24.46 -27.62
C CYS A 108 -17.75 24.44 -26.21
N VAL A 109 -18.82 25.22 -25.98
CA VAL A 109 -19.56 25.26 -24.71
C VAL A 109 -20.24 23.92 -24.43
N GLN A 110 -20.89 23.31 -25.43
CA GLN A 110 -21.51 21.99 -25.29
C GLN A 110 -20.49 20.91 -24.93
N ARG A 111 -19.32 20.92 -25.58
CA ARG A 111 -18.23 19.99 -25.27
C ARG A 111 -17.69 20.20 -23.85
N SER A 112 -17.44 21.44 -23.45
CA SER A 112 -16.97 21.77 -22.10
C SER A 112 -17.97 21.33 -21.01
N LEU A 113 -19.26 21.50 -21.28
CA LEU A 113 -20.33 21.08 -20.38
C LEU A 113 -20.40 19.56 -20.26
N ALA A 114 -20.32 18.83 -21.37
CA ALA A 114 -20.29 17.36 -21.36
C ALA A 114 -19.09 16.83 -20.55
N GLU A 115 -17.90 17.39 -20.78
CA GLU A 115 -16.69 17.02 -20.04
C GLU A 115 -16.81 17.33 -18.54
N ALA A 116 -17.45 18.45 -18.15
CA ALA A 116 -17.71 18.78 -16.75
C ALA A 116 -18.73 17.82 -16.10
N GLU A 117 -19.82 17.47 -16.79
CA GLU A 117 -20.83 16.53 -16.31
C GLU A 117 -20.26 15.12 -16.12
N GLU A 118 -19.39 14.69 -17.03
CA GLU A 118 -18.65 13.43 -16.93
C GLU A 118 -17.72 13.40 -15.71
N GLN A 119 -16.92 14.45 -15.48
CA GLN A 119 -16.06 14.52 -14.29
C GLN A 119 -16.87 14.55 -12.99
N ILE A 120 -18.03 15.24 -12.98
CA ILE A 120 -18.95 15.21 -11.84
C ILE A 120 -19.43 13.79 -11.58
N TRP A 121 -19.81 13.04 -12.62
CA TRP A 121 -20.24 11.65 -12.47
C TRP A 121 -19.11 10.77 -11.92
N LEU A 122 -17.90 10.90 -12.44
CA LEU A 122 -16.73 10.13 -12.03
C LEU A 122 -16.39 10.40 -10.55
N LEU A 123 -16.35 11.65 -10.13
CA LEU A 123 -16.04 12.03 -8.74
C LEU A 123 -17.19 11.70 -7.77
N LYS A 124 -18.46 11.80 -8.19
CA LYS A 124 -19.60 11.35 -7.37
C LYS A 124 -19.60 9.84 -7.14
N ASN A 125 -19.16 9.08 -8.14
CA ASN A 125 -19.12 7.62 -8.07
C ASN A 125 -17.74 7.06 -7.65
N ILE A 126 -16.83 7.91 -7.14
CA ILE A 126 -15.47 7.52 -6.72
C ILE A 126 -15.46 6.36 -5.72
N LEU A 127 -16.50 6.26 -4.89
CA LEU A 127 -16.65 5.14 -3.95
C LEU A 127 -16.64 3.79 -4.67
N TRP A 128 -17.35 3.69 -5.81
CA TRP A 128 -17.59 2.42 -6.49
C TRP A 128 -16.44 1.98 -7.37
N TRP A 129 -15.89 2.88 -8.18
CA TRP A 129 -14.87 2.50 -9.17
C TRP A 129 -13.44 2.58 -8.61
N TYR A 130 -13.20 3.42 -7.60
CA TYR A 130 -11.85 3.69 -7.07
C TYR A 130 -11.62 3.21 -5.64
N LEU A 131 -12.51 3.51 -4.67
CA LEU A 131 -12.25 3.22 -3.25
C LEU A 131 -12.62 1.79 -2.85
N LEU A 132 -13.75 1.27 -3.33
CA LEU A 132 -14.25 -0.05 -2.94
C LEU A 132 -13.34 -1.21 -3.36
N PRO A 133 -12.82 -1.29 -4.61
CA PRO A 133 -11.99 -2.42 -5.01
C PRO A 133 -10.70 -2.57 -4.17
N PRO A 134 -9.93 -1.50 -3.90
CA PRO A 134 -8.82 -1.56 -2.95
C PRO A 134 -9.23 -1.90 -1.53
N THR A 135 -10.37 -1.39 -1.04
CA THR A 135 -10.85 -1.70 0.33
C THR A 135 -10.99 -3.20 0.50
N LEU A 136 -11.67 -3.89 -0.43
CA LEU A 136 -11.86 -5.34 -0.37
C LEU A 136 -10.52 -6.11 -0.31
N SER A 137 -9.56 -5.71 -1.14
CA SER A 137 -8.23 -6.33 -1.13
C SER A 137 -7.49 -6.11 0.19
N ILE A 138 -7.52 -4.89 0.73
CA ILE A 138 -6.82 -4.51 1.96
C ILE A 138 -7.46 -5.19 3.17
N THR A 139 -8.79 -5.16 3.27
CA THR A 139 -9.54 -5.84 4.34
C THR A 139 -9.26 -7.34 4.34
N ALA A 140 -9.22 -7.99 3.17
CA ALA A 140 -8.88 -9.42 3.06
C ALA A 140 -7.45 -9.70 3.57
N PHE A 141 -6.48 -8.86 3.22
CA PHE A 141 -5.11 -8.97 3.70
C PHE A 141 -5.02 -8.77 5.23
N PHE A 142 -5.62 -7.72 5.78
CA PHE A 142 -5.63 -7.47 7.22
C PHE A 142 -6.35 -8.57 8.00
N ALA A 143 -7.46 -9.10 7.47
CA ALA A 143 -8.15 -10.23 8.06
C ALA A 143 -7.25 -11.47 8.10
N GLN A 144 -6.50 -11.76 7.03
CA GLN A 144 -5.58 -12.89 6.98
C GLN A 144 -4.41 -12.73 7.97
N ILE A 145 -3.79 -11.54 8.04
CA ILE A 145 -2.71 -11.25 8.99
C ILE A 145 -3.22 -11.36 10.44
N SER A 146 -4.38 -10.78 10.72
CA SER A 146 -5.03 -10.89 12.03
C SER A 146 -5.37 -12.33 12.39
N TRP A 147 -5.77 -13.15 11.42
CA TRP A 147 -6.06 -14.56 11.65
C TRP A 147 -4.80 -15.36 11.98
N GLN A 148 -3.68 -15.07 11.29
CA GLN A 148 -2.40 -15.73 11.56
C GLN A 148 -1.82 -15.35 12.92
N SER A 149 -2.01 -14.10 13.37
CA SER A 149 -1.52 -13.64 14.68
C SER A 149 -2.32 -14.14 15.88
N ARG A 150 -3.42 -14.87 15.68
CA ARG A 150 -4.31 -15.35 16.75
C ARG A 150 -3.63 -16.28 17.76
N GLU A 151 -2.52 -16.92 17.39
CA GLU A 151 -1.76 -17.80 18.28
C GLU A 151 -1.21 -17.05 19.50
N GLY A 152 -0.95 -15.74 19.37
CA GLY A 152 -0.60 -14.85 20.47
C GLY A 152 -1.80 -14.31 21.28
N GLY A 153 -3.03 -14.72 20.96
CA GLY A 153 -4.26 -14.33 21.63
C GLY A 153 -5.29 -13.66 20.70
N TRP A 154 -6.57 -13.93 20.92
CA TRP A 154 -7.66 -13.41 20.07
C TRP A 154 -7.89 -11.89 20.22
N ALA A 155 -7.78 -11.36 21.45
CA ALA A 155 -8.00 -9.95 21.75
C ALA A 155 -6.98 -9.01 21.07
N PRO A 156 -5.65 -9.25 21.15
CA PRO A 156 -4.68 -8.42 20.44
C PRO A 156 -4.81 -8.53 18.92
N ALA A 157 -5.13 -9.72 18.40
CA ALA A 157 -5.41 -9.91 16.97
C ALA A 157 -6.62 -9.07 16.51
N LEU A 158 -7.73 -9.12 17.23
CA LEU A 158 -8.93 -8.33 16.93
C LEU A 158 -8.66 -6.83 17.02
N LEU A 159 -7.94 -6.38 18.06
CA LEU A 159 -7.55 -4.98 18.23
C LEU A 159 -6.72 -4.50 17.04
N PHE A 160 -5.73 -5.28 16.60
CA PHE A 160 -4.92 -4.97 15.43
C PHE A 160 -5.79 -4.81 14.17
N PHE A 161 -6.70 -5.75 13.90
CA PHE A 161 -7.59 -5.68 12.76
C PHE A 161 -8.45 -4.40 12.79
N VAL A 162 -9.12 -4.13 13.92
CA VAL A 162 -10.00 -2.96 14.06
C VAL A 162 -9.23 -1.65 13.91
N LEU A 163 -8.02 -1.55 14.44
CA LEU A 163 -7.19 -0.36 14.31
C LEU A 163 -6.75 -0.13 12.85
N MET A 164 -6.29 -1.17 12.16
CA MET A 164 -5.85 -1.06 10.78
C MET A 164 -7.01 -0.76 9.82
N GLU A 165 -8.13 -1.47 9.98
CA GLU A 165 -9.34 -1.25 9.20
C GLU A 165 -9.92 0.15 9.46
N GLY A 166 -10.00 0.55 10.73
CA GLY A 166 -10.48 1.88 11.12
C GLY A 166 -9.63 3.01 10.54
N PHE A 167 -8.31 2.83 10.50
CA PHE A 167 -7.40 3.77 9.88
C PHE A 167 -7.64 3.88 8.36
N VAL A 168 -7.78 2.75 7.65
CA VAL A 168 -8.04 2.75 6.20
C VAL A 168 -9.38 3.41 5.88
N LEU A 169 -10.43 3.09 6.63
CA LEU A 169 -11.74 3.70 6.46
C LEU A 169 -11.71 5.21 6.72
N ALA A 170 -10.96 5.67 7.74
CA ALA A 170 -10.80 7.09 8.02
C ALA A 170 -10.08 7.82 6.87
N LEU A 171 -8.99 7.24 6.34
CA LEU A 171 -8.28 7.78 5.19
C LEU A 171 -9.18 7.83 3.95
N TYR A 172 -9.95 6.78 3.68
CA TYR A 172 -10.82 6.70 2.51
C TYR A 172 -12.01 7.65 2.63
N GLY A 173 -12.56 7.82 3.84
CA GLY A 173 -13.56 8.83 4.14
C GLY A 173 -13.03 10.24 3.90
N TRP A 174 -11.79 10.52 4.32
CA TRP A 174 -11.14 11.81 4.04
C TRP A 174 -10.94 12.04 2.54
N ILE A 175 -10.44 11.05 1.79
CA ILE A 175 -10.29 11.12 0.32
C ILE A 175 -11.64 11.37 -0.35
N TYR A 176 -12.69 10.67 0.08
CA TYR A 176 -14.04 10.87 -0.43
C TYR A 176 -14.52 12.31 -0.20
N VAL A 177 -14.34 12.84 1.01
CA VAL A 177 -14.73 14.22 1.34
C VAL A 177 -13.99 15.24 0.49
N LEU A 178 -12.68 15.07 0.27
CA LEU A 178 -11.89 15.94 -0.61
C LEU A 178 -12.43 15.94 -2.04
N ASN A 179 -12.72 14.75 -2.59
CA ASN A 179 -13.27 14.62 -3.94
C ASN A 179 -14.68 15.22 -4.05
N GLN A 180 -15.55 15.05 -3.05
CA GLN A 180 -16.87 15.69 -3.04
C GLN A 180 -16.79 17.21 -2.87
N ARG A 181 -15.79 17.69 -2.13
CA ARG A 181 -15.54 19.13 -1.98
C ARG A 181 -15.19 19.75 -3.34
N VAL A 182 -14.36 19.09 -4.13
CA VAL A 182 -14.05 19.49 -5.51
C VAL A 182 -15.31 19.58 -6.37
N VAL A 183 -16.18 18.56 -6.30
CA VAL A 183 -17.45 18.57 -7.04
C VAL A 183 -18.28 19.79 -6.67
N ARG A 184 -18.42 20.09 -5.37
CA ARG A 184 -19.25 21.20 -4.89
C ARG A 184 -18.67 22.58 -5.16
N GLU A 185 -17.37 22.75 -4.95
CA GLU A 185 -16.74 24.07 -5.00
C GLU A 185 -16.28 24.47 -6.41
N GLN A 186 -16.05 23.52 -7.31
CA GLN A 186 -15.46 23.82 -8.63
C GLN A 186 -16.31 23.33 -9.80
N LEU A 187 -16.74 22.07 -9.77
CA LEU A 187 -17.40 21.48 -10.94
C LEU A 187 -18.87 21.89 -11.06
N LEU A 188 -19.61 21.97 -9.95
CA LEU A 188 -21.01 22.40 -9.98
C LEU A 188 -21.16 23.87 -10.43
N PRO A 189 -20.40 24.85 -9.89
CA PRO A 189 -20.48 26.23 -10.37
C PRO A 189 -20.15 26.35 -11.86
N ARG A 190 -19.07 25.70 -12.30
CA ARG A 190 -18.67 25.68 -13.72
C ARG A 190 -19.75 25.10 -14.63
N ARG A 191 -20.42 24.03 -14.19
CA ARG A 191 -21.56 23.45 -14.93
C ARG A 191 -22.70 24.44 -15.07
N GLU A 192 -23.05 25.15 -14.00
CA GLU A 192 -24.12 26.16 -14.01
C GLU A 192 -23.77 27.34 -14.91
N GLU A 193 -22.52 27.80 -14.91
CA GLU A 193 -22.01 28.86 -15.80
C GLU A 193 -22.11 28.45 -17.28
N LEU A 194 -21.64 27.25 -17.62
CA LEU A 194 -21.71 26.72 -18.99
C LEU A 194 -23.16 26.49 -19.44
N GLN A 195 -24.06 26.09 -18.54
CA GLN A 195 -25.49 25.96 -18.83
C GLN A 195 -26.14 27.31 -19.12
N LYS A 196 -25.85 28.34 -18.31
CA LYS A 196 -26.33 29.71 -18.55
C LYS A 196 -25.82 30.27 -19.87
N LEU A 197 -24.55 30.04 -20.19
CA LEU A 197 -23.95 30.44 -21.46
C LEU A 197 -24.63 29.75 -22.65
N ARG A 198 -24.89 28.43 -22.55
CA ARG A 198 -25.62 27.69 -23.59
C ARG A 198 -27.02 28.25 -23.82
N THR A 199 -27.80 28.46 -22.75
CA THR A 199 -29.17 28.97 -22.87
C THR A 199 -29.21 30.39 -23.45
N SER A 200 -28.23 31.23 -23.12
CA SER A 200 -28.11 32.57 -23.71
C SER A 200 -27.86 32.50 -25.22
N LEU A 201 -26.96 31.61 -25.66
CA LEU A 201 -26.68 31.39 -27.08
C LEU A 201 -27.87 30.81 -27.84
N GLU A 202 -28.63 29.89 -27.25
CA GLU A 202 -29.85 29.33 -27.86
C GLU A 202 -30.95 30.38 -28.04
N GLN A 203 -31.14 31.27 -27.06
CA GLN A 203 -32.11 32.38 -27.14
C GLN A 203 -31.74 33.37 -28.24
N GLU A 204 -30.46 33.72 -28.38
CA GLU A 204 -29.98 34.65 -29.40
C GLU A 204 -30.07 34.06 -30.82
N THR A 205 -29.90 32.75 -30.99
CA THR A 205 -30.16 32.09 -32.28
C THR A 205 -31.63 32.05 -32.68
N THR A 206 -32.55 32.29 -31.72
CA THR A 206 -34.00 32.26 -31.97
C THR A 206 -34.57 33.66 -32.27
N ASP A 207 -33.98 34.72 -31.71
CA ASP A 207 -34.24 36.12 -32.07
C ASP A 207 -33.33 36.53 -33.26
N GLU A 208 -33.72 36.21 -34.49
CA GLU A 208 -32.93 36.59 -35.67
C GLU A 208 -32.70 38.12 -35.78
N GLY A 209 -31.44 38.54 -35.64
CA GLY A 209 -30.82 39.41 -36.65
C GLY A 209 -30.82 40.94 -36.46
N ILE A 210 -30.87 41.51 -35.25
CA ILE A 210 -30.67 42.96 -35.08
C ILE A 210 -29.58 43.24 -34.03
N ASN A 211 -28.39 43.57 -34.54
CA ASN A 211 -27.13 43.87 -33.84
C ASN A 211 -26.48 42.66 -33.17
N GLY A 212 -25.36 42.18 -33.70
CA GLY A 212 -24.51 41.13 -33.11
C GLY A 212 -23.95 41.50 -31.73
N GLN A 213 -24.84 41.60 -30.75
CA GLN A 213 -24.62 42.00 -29.38
C GLN A 213 -25.14 40.87 -28.52
N ILE A 214 -24.21 40.02 -28.08
CA ILE A 214 -24.50 38.93 -27.15
C ILE A 214 -24.87 39.57 -25.81
N ALA A 215 -26.15 39.57 -25.46
CA ALA A 215 -26.62 39.99 -24.15
C ALA A 215 -26.28 38.91 -23.13
N LEU A 216 -25.02 38.86 -22.69
CA LEU A 216 -24.62 37.93 -21.65
C LEU A 216 -25.18 38.40 -20.30
N PRO A 217 -25.95 37.57 -19.60
CA PRO A 217 -26.44 37.91 -18.27
C PRO A 217 -25.27 37.92 -17.30
N ASN A 218 -24.66 39.09 -17.03
CA ASN A 218 -23.60 39.33 -16.02
C ASN A 218 -22.85 38.05 -15.62
N LEU A 219 -22.23 37.40 -16.62
CA LEU A 219 -21.48 36.18 -16.33
C LEU A 219 -20.28 36.64 -15.53
N PRO A 220 -20.05 36.05 -14.34
CA PRO A 220 -18.90 36.40 -13.57
C PRO A 220 -17.69 35.78 -14.26
N PHE A 221 -17.16 36.44 -15.29
CA PHE A 221 -15.76 36.28 -15.68
C PHE A 221 -14.83 37.30 -14.98
N PRO A 222 -15.06 37.82 -13.74
CA PRO A 222 -14.07 38.70 -13.12
C PRO A 222 -12.95 37.84 -12.54
N GLY A 223 -11.76 38.04 -13.08
CA GLY A 223 -10.53 38.17 -12.31
C GLY A 223 -10.18 36.99 -11.40
N LYS A 224 -9.29 36.14 -11.89
CA LYS A 224 -8.60 35.09 -11.13
C LYS A 224 -9.60 34.18 -10.43
N ILE A 225 -10.12 33.19 -11.16
CA ILE A 225 -10.35 31.89 -10.54
C ILE A 225 -9.05 31.58 -9.78
N PRO A 226 -9.05 31.57 -8.43
CA PRO A 226 -7.84 31.22 -7.70
C PRO A 226 -7.38 29.89 -8.27
N PRO A 227 -6.07 29.69 -8.56
CA PRO A 227 -5.58 28.46 -9.15
C PRO A 227 -6.23 27.30 -8.40
N ALA A 228 -6.96 26.47 -9.15
CA ALA A 228 -7.86 25.48 -8.60
C ALA A 228 -7.21 24.78 -7.39
N PRO A 229 -7.79 24.81 -6.19
CA PRO A 229 -7.39 23.88 -5.15
C PRO A 229 -8.01 22.51 -5.48
N CYS A 230 -7.68 21.96 -6.64
CA CYS A 230 -7.94 20.57 -7.02
C CYS A 230 -6.61 19.84 -6.95
N ALA A 231 -6.35 19.20 -5.82
CA ALA A 231 -5.08 18.55 -5.50
C ALA A 231 -3.86 19.32 -6.00
N SER A 232 -3.54 20.41 -5.30
CA SER A 232 -2.17 20.91 -5.25
C SER A 232 -1.22 19.70 -5.18
N PRO A 233 -0.03 19.72 -5.81
CA PRO A 233 0.97 18.67 -5.62
C PRO A 233 1.15 18.32 -4.13
N VAL A 234 0.85 19.25 -3.21
CA VAL A 234 0.73 19.02 -1.76
C VAL A 234 -0.32 17.96 -1.37
N GLN A 235 -1.50 17.86 -1.97
CA GLN A 235 -2.49 16.80 -1.66
C GLN A 235 -2.05 15.42 -2.17
N LEU A 236 -1.39 15.37 -3.34
CA LEU A 236 -0.76 14.14 -3.83
C LEU A 236 0.45 13.76 -2.97
N ILE A 237 1.25 14.73 -2.53
CA ILE A 237 2.37 14.53 -1.59
C ILE A 237 1.83 14.12 -0.23
N VAL A 238 0.75 14.69 0.28
CA VAL A 238 0.12 14.30 1.55
C VAL A 238 -0.47 12.89 1.45
N GLY A 239 -1.12 12.56 0.33
CA GLY A 239 -1.59 11.20 0.05
C GLY A 239 -0.44 10.20 -0.07
N LEU A 240 0.66 10.57 -0.75
CA LEU A 240 1.88 9.79 -0.86
C LEU A 240 2.59 9.63 0.49
N VAL A 241 2.63 10.67 1.32
CA VAL A 241 3.22 10.67 2.66
C VAL A 241 2.37 9.82 3.61
N LEU A 242 1.04 9.90 3.53
CA LEU A 242 0.14 9.02 4.27
C LEU A 242 0.28 7.57 3.80
N PHE A 243 0.40 7.34 2.50
CA PHE A 243 0.66 6.02 1.93
C PHE A 243 2.01 5.45 2.36
N LEU A 244 3.07 6.27 2.35
CA LEU A 244 4.39 5.91 2.88
C LEU A 244 4.34 5.70 4.39
N ALA A 245 3.56 6.48 5.13
CA ALA A 245 3.35 6.27 6.56
C ALA A 245 2.61 4.95 6.82
N ILE A 246 1.62 4.58 6.00
CA ILE A 246 0.97 3.27 6.05
C ILE A 246 1.97 2.17 5.75
N ILE A 247 2.79 2.31 4.70
CA ILE A 247 3.82 1.32 4.38
C ILE A 247 4.82 1.21 5.51
N LEU A 248 5.26 2.31 6.12
CA LEU A 248 6.19 2.32 7.25
C LEU A 248 5.56 1.73 8.51
N LEU A 249 4.28 1.99 8.75
CA LEU A 249 3.53 1.46 9.90
C LEU A 249 3.24 -0.03 9.70
N LEU A 250 2.94 -0.45 8.47
CA LEU A 250 2.81 -1.84 8.06
C LEU A 250 4.16 -2.56 8.14
N PHE A 251 5.25 -1.91 7.74
CA PHE A 251 6.62 -2.41 7.91
C PHE A 251 6.99 -2.50 9.38
N PHE A 252 6.61 -1.52 10.20
CA PHE A 252 6.77 -1.55 11.65
C PHE A 252 5.98 -2.70 12.26
N PHE A 253 4.73 -2.93 11.88
CA PHE A 253 3.93 -4.04 12.42
C PHE A 253 4.37 -5.40 11.88
N ILE A 254 4.83 -5.53 10.63
CA ILE A 254 5.46 -6.75 10.11
C ILE A 254 6.77 -7.01 10.84
N TYR A 255 7.60 -5.98 11.05
CA TYR A 255 8.82 -6.07 11.85
C TYR A 255 8.49 -6.51 13.27
N GLN A 256 7.51 -5.87 13.90
CA GLN A 256 7.06 -6.21 15.25
C GLN A 256 6.45 -7.60 15.30
N ALA A 257 5.66 -8.06 14.32
CA ALA A 257 5.06 -9.40 14.27
C ALA A 257 6.11 -10.49 14.00
N LYS A 258 7.07 -10.23 13.10
CA LYS A 258 8.22 -11.10 12.83
C LYS A 258 9.17 -11.16 14.03
N HIS A 259 9.24 -10.09 14.82
CA HIS A 259 9.93 -10.05 16.11
C HIS A 259 9.04 -10.38 17.32
N TRP A 260 7.73 -10.56 17.16
CA TRP A 260 6.80 -10.90 18.26
C TRP A 260 6.97 -12.36 18.65
N ASP A 261 7.49 -13.19 17.73
CA ASP A 261 7.99 -14.53 18.02
C ASP A 261 9.39 -14.53 18.69
N SER A 262 9.92 -13.36 19.05
CA SER A 262 10.96 -13.29 20.09
C SER A 262 10.30 -13.21 21.48
N GLY A 263 9.58 -14.28 21.82
CA GLY A 263 9.46 -14.70 23.21
C GLY A 263 10.87 -14.74 23.79
N SER A 264 11.21 -13.72 24.57
CA SER A 264 12.53 -13.49 25.14
C SER A 264 13.70 -13.56 24.13
N SER A 265 14.26 -12.41 23.76
CA SER A 265 15.71 -12.35 23.56
C SER A 265 16.42 -12.51 24.91
N GLN A 266 16.18 -13.62 25.62
CA GLN A 266 17.22 -14.17 26.46
C GLN A 266 18.34 -14.51 25.48
N HIS A 267 19.40 -13.70 25.50
CA HIS A 267 20.57 -13.93 24.68
C HIS A 267 21.20 -15.25 25.15
N PHE A 268 20.77 -16.37 24.58
CA PHE A 268 21.28 -17.68 24.97
C PHE A 268 22.76 -17.74 24.59
N PRO A 269 23.66 -17.98 25.56
CA PRO A 269 25.08 -18.11 25.29
C PRO A 269 25.33 -19.15 24.18
N LYS A 270 25.98 -18.74 23.10
CA LYS A 270 26.32 -19.64 21.99
C LYS A 270 27.55 -20.48 22.33
N ARG A 271 27.33 -21.56 23.11
CA ARG A 271 28.37 -22.45 23.63
C ARG A 271 27.97 -23.91 23.47
N ALA A 272 28.95 -24.80 23.35
CA ALA A 272 28.74 -26.24 23.24
C ALA A 272 29.78 -27.02 24.09
N PRO A 273 29.43 -28.21 24.60
CA PRO A 273 30.34 -29.03 25.39
C PRO A 273 31.22 -29.94 24.51
N PHE A 274 30.83 -30.15 23.25
CA PHE A 274 31.52 -30.98 22.26
C PHE A 274 32.07 -30.15 21.10
N ALA A 275 33.19 -30.58 20.51
CA ALA A 275 33.88 -29.86 19.44
C ALA A 275 33.32 -30.16 18.03
N ALA A 276 32.59 -31.27 17.88
CA ALA A 276 31.96 -31.65 16.62
C ALA A 276 30.74 -32.55 16.89
N VAL A 277 29.80 -32.57 15.93
CA VAL A 277 28.62 -33.44 15.93
C VAL A 277 28.46 -34.08 14.56
N ARG A 278 28.13 -35.37 14.56
CA ARG A 278 27.65 -36.09 13.37
C ARG A 278 26.46 -36.96 13.75
N TRP A 279 25.71 -37.40 12.75
CA TRP A 279 24.46 -38.12 12.93
C TRP A 279 24.57 -39.50 12.31
N GLU A 280 24.25 -40.53 13.10
CA GLU A 280 24.15 -41.93 12.67
C GLU A 280 22.77 -42.43 13.12
N ASP A 281 21.93 -42.94 12.21
CA ASP A 281 20.57 -43.42 12.53
C ASP A 281 19.71 -42.47 13.38
N SER A 282 19.79 -41.16 13.12
CA SER A 282 19.14 -40.09 13.90
C SER A 282 19.62 -39.93 15.35
N GLN A 283 20.73 -40.57 15.73
CA GLN A 283 21.39 -40.40 17.01
C GLN A 283 22.63 -39.52 16.87
N PRO A 284 22.86 -38.57 17.80
CA PRO A 284 24.01 -37.67 17.77
C PRO A 284 25.25 -38.38 18.31
N GLU A 285 26.28 -38.40 17.49
CA GLU A 285 27.64 -38.71 17.92
C GLU A 285 28.39 -37.40 18.11
N VAL A 286 29.05 -37.26 19.25
CA VAL A 286 29.68 -36.02 19.71
C VAL A 286 31.16 -36.24 19.98
N LYS A 287 31.99 -35.26 19.60
CA LYS A 287 33.44 -35.30 19.82
C LYS A 287 33.82 -34.52 21.08
N VAL A 288 34.39 -35.19 22.08
CA VAL A 288 34.84 -34.59 23.35
C VAL A 288 36.30 -35.00 23.59
N ASN A 289 37.19 -34.04 23.87
CA ASN A 289 38.63 -34.29 24.10
C ASN A 289 39.30 -35.16 23.01
N ASP A 290 38.99 -34.87 21.75
CA ASP A 290 39.48 -35.60 20.57
C ASP A 290 38.98 -37.03 20.34
N GLU A 291 38.08 -37.52 21.18
CA GLU A 291 37.46 -38.83 21.04
C GLU A 291 35.96 -38.71 20.68
N TRP A 292 35.46 -39.63 19.86
CA TRP A 292 34.06 -39.69 19.45
C TRP A 292 33.26 -40.61 20.35
N TYR A 293 32.10 -40.14 20.77
CA TYR A 293 31.16 -40.92 21.55
C TYR A 293 29.75 -40.79 21.02
N ARG A 294 28.93 -41.79 21.27
CA ARG A 294 27.48 -41.67 21.14
C ARG A 294 26.92 -40.99 22.38
N LEU A 295 26.15 -39.92 22.19
CA LEU A 295 25.54 -39.20 23.31
C LEU A 295 24.31 -39.96 23.81
N ILE A 296 24.30 -40.29 25.10
CA ILE A 296 23.18 -40.96 25.77
C ILE A 296 22.31 -39.94 26.50
N ALA A 297 22.94 -39.09 27.31
CA ALA A 297 22.24 -38.03 28.04
C ALA A 297 23.14 -36.81 28.28
N LEU A 298 22.50 -35.67 28.49
CA LEU A 298 23.15 -34.40 28.82
C LEU A 298 22.42 -33.77 30.01
N ASP A 299 23.12 -33.57 31.13
CA ASP A 299 22.56 -33.09 32.40
C ASP A 299 21.34 -33.90 32.87
N GLY A 300 21.35 -35.21 32.62
CA GLY A 300 20.26 -36.12 32.97
C GLY A 300 19.10 -36.15 31.98
N ILE A 301 19.13 -35.34 30.91
CA ILE A 301 18.15 -35.37 29.83
C ILE A 301 18.60 -36.37 28.76
N PRO A 302 17.80 -37.40 28.44
CA PRO A 302 18.13 -38.34 27.37
C PRO A 302 18.26 -37.63 26.02
N ALA A 303 19.28 -38.01 25.24
CA ALA A 303 19.50 -37.45 23.90
C ALA A 303 18.28 -37.64 22.99
N GLU A 304 17.62 -38.78 23.09
CA GLU A 304 16.39 -39.09 22.35
C GLU A 304 15.25 -38.10 22.65
N GLU A 305 15.09 -37.72 23.92
CA GLU A 305 14.10 -36.73 24.35
C GLU A 305 14.43 -35.34 23.79
N MET A 306 15.71 -34.94 23.85
CA MET A 306 16.18 -33.69 23.26
C MET A 306 15.94 -33.63 21.74
N ILE A 307 16.15 -34.74 21.04
CA ILE A 307 15.93 -34.86 19.60
C ILE A 307 14.43 -34.78 19.28
N THR A 308 13.60 -35.48 20.05
CA THR A 308 12.14 -35.49 19.88
C THR A 308 11.59 -34.08 20.05
N PHE A 309 11.96 -33.40 21.14
CA PHE A 309 11.60 -32.01 21.38
C PHE A 309 12.11 -31.08 20.26
N SER A 310 13.35 -31.29 19.78
CA SER A 310 13.91 -30.50 18.69
C SER A 310 13.12 -30.67 17.38
N LYS A 311 12.69 -31.89 17.05
CA LYS A 311 11.87 -32.19 15.87
C LYS A 311 10.49 -31.53 15.96
N GLU A 312 9.83 -31.65 17.11
CA GLU A 312 8.51 -31.03 17.35
C GLU A 312 8.57 -29.51 17.30
N THR A 313 9.64 -28.90 17.83
CA THR A 313 9.77 -27.45 17.94
C THR A 313 10.31 -26.78 16.66
N PHE A 314 11.22 -27.44 15.94
CA PHE A 314 12.01 -26.78 14.88
C PHE A 314 11.88 -27.40 13.49
N GLY A 315 11.07 -28.46 13.33
CA GLY A 315 10.81 -29.11 12.04
C GLY A 315 12.11 -29.50 11.33
N ASP A 316 12.23 -29.15 10.04
CA ASP A 316 13.39 -29.51 9.20
C ASP A 316 14.75 -28.97 9.69
N LYS A 317 14.75 -28.01 10.63
CA LYS A 317 15.97 -27.42 11.20
C LYS A 317 16.41 -28.08 12.51
N TRP A 318 15.77 -29.17 12.93
CA TRP A 318 16.00 -29.79 14.24
C TRP A 318 17.46 -30.19 14.49
N GLN A 319 18.17 -30.72 13.48
CA GLN A 319 19.59 -31.06 13.60
C GLN A 319 20.44 -29.82 13.82
N LYS A 320 20.20 -28.78 13.00
CA LYS A 320 20.91 -27.51 13.09
C LYS A 320 20.73 -26.84 14.45
N ARG A 321 19.52 -26.88 15.01
CA ARG A 321 19.23 -26.33 16.34
C ARG A 321 19.91 -27.12 17.46
N PHE A 322 19.95 -28.44 17.34
CA PHE A 322 20.69 -29.28 18.28
C PHE A 322 22.20 -28.98 18.24
N GLU A 323 22.77 -28.84 17.05
CA GLU A 323 24.19 -28.60 16.84
C GLU A 323 24.64 -27.19 17.28
N GLU A 324 23.91 -26.16 16.88
CA GLU A 324 24.37 -24.77 17.00
C GLU A 324 23.76 -24.00 18.17
N ASP A 325 22.58 -24.44 18.64
CA ASP A 325 21.73 -23.72 19.59
C ASP A 325 21.35 -24.59 20.81
N LEU A 326 22.26 -25.46 21.24
CA LEU A 326 22.05 -26.40 22.36
C LEU A 326 21.54 -25.72 23.65
N VAL A 327 22.09 -24.56 24.00
CA VAL A 327 21.67 -23.82 25.20
C VAL A 327 20.22 -23.34 25.11
N GLU A 328 19.80 -22.94 23.91
CA GLU A 328 18.41 -22.53 23.66
C GLU A 328 17.48 -23.74 23.69
N LEU A 329 17.86 -24.84 23.06
CA LEU A 329 17.11 -26.11 23.07
C LEU A 329 16.83 -26.54 24.52
N MET A 330 17.87 -26.65 25.34
CA MET A 330 17.75 -27.09 26.73
C MET A 330 17.00 -26.10 27.62
N SER A 331 17.19 -24.79 27.40
CA SER A 331 16.45 -23.76 28.15
C SER A 331 14.95 -23.81 27.85
N ARG A 332 14.56 -24.06 26.59
CA ARG A 332 13.16 -24.24 26.19
C ARG A 332 12.55 -25.53 26.74
N MET A 333 13.36 -26.56 26.97
CA MET A 333 12.95 -27.77 27.69
C MET A 333 12.80 -27.57 29.21
N GLY A 334 13.09 -26.37 29.73
CA GLY A 334 13.01 -26.08 31.17
C GLY A 334 14.29 -26.42 31.95
N HIS A 335 15.37 -26.78 31.26
CA HIS A 335 16.63 -27.24 31.85
C HIS A 335 17.83 -26.40 31.34
N PRO A 336 17.93 -25.10 31.67
CA PRO A 336 19.02 -24.26 31.18
C PRO A 336 20.40 -24.77 31.66
N PRO A 337 21.35 -25.05 30.75
CA PRO A 337 22.65 -25.60 31.13
C PRO A 337 23.56 -24.53 31.75
N GLY A 338 24.43 -24.95 32.67
CA GLY A 338 25.44 -24.10 33.30
C GLY A 338 26.68 -23.84 32.41
N SER A 339 27.76 -23.32 33.01
CA SER A 339 29.06 -23.21 32.33
C SER A 339 29.76 -24.56 32.10
N THR A 340 29.28 -25.59 32.80
CA THR A 340 29.74 -26.97 32.71
C THR A 340 28.51 -27.89 32.75
N VAL A 341 28.60 -29.03 32.07
CA VAL A 341 27.53 -30.03 31.98
C VAL A 341 28.07 -31.42 32.30
N THR A 342 27.18 -32.35 32.63
CA THR A 342 27.49 -33.77 32.74
C THR A 342 27.03 -34.47 31.47
N LEU A 343 27.94 -35.20 30.82
CA LEU A 343 27.63 -36.00 29.64
C LEU A 343 27.63 -37.49 30.02
N GLU A 344 26.56 -38.19 29.69
CA GLU A 344 26.55 -39.64 29.64
C GLU A 344 26.76 -40.05 28.20
N VAL A 345 27.84 -40.80 27.96
CA VAL A 345 28.30 -41.14 26.63
C VAL A 345 28.62 -42.62 26.53
N GLN A 346 28.57 -43.17 25.32
CA GLN A 346 28.97 -44.54 25.02
C GLN A 346 30.12 -44.50 24.01
N LEU A 347 31.18 -45.27 24.27
CA LEU A 347 32.29 -45.40 23.32
C LEU A 347 31.79 -46.03 22.02
N LEU A 348 32.37 -45.65 20.89
CA LEU A 348 32.04 -46.27 19.61
C LEU A 348 32.76 -47.62 19.41
N SER A 349 33.91 -47.80 20.06
CA SER A 349 34.74 -49.00 20.00
C SER A 349 34.31 -50.10 20.98
N SER A 350 33.62 -49.73 22.06
CA SER A 350 33.11 -50.66 23.07
C SER A 350 31.71 -50.22 23.51
N SER A 351 30.82 -51.14 23.85
CA SER A 351 29.49 -50.78 24.39
C SER A 351 29.52 -50.19 25.81
N GLU A 352 30.70 -49.85 26.31
CA GLU A 352 30.92 -49.28 27.64
C GLU A 352 30.34 -47.87 27.73
N LYS A 353 29.56 -47.63 28.79
CA LYS A 353 29.00 -46.32 29.11
C LYS A 353 29.94 -45.60 30.06
N GLN A 354 30.19 -44.33 29.80
CA GLN A 354 31.03 -43.46 30.61
C GLN A 354 30.26 -42.19 30.96
N THR A 355 30.47 -41.69 32.18
CA THR A 355 29.96 -40.38 32.61
C THR A 355 31.11 -39.39 32.67
N LEU A 356 31.08 -38.38 31.81
CA LEU A 356 32.02 -37.27 31.80
C LEU A 356 31.42 -36.13 32.62
N LYS A 357 32.00 -35.83 33.77
CA LYS A 357 31.55 -34.76 34.67
C LYS A 357 32.28 -33.46 34.36
N GLU A 358 31.63 -32.33 34.66
CA GLU A 358 32.19 -30.97 34.55
C GLU A 358 32.73 -30.60 33.15
N VAL A 359 32.10 -31.13 32.10
CA VAL A 359 32.49 -30.82 30.72
C VAL A 359 32.17 -29.36 30.42
N ARG A 360 33.20 -28.58 30.06
CA ARG A 360 33.07 -27.13 29.86
C ARG A 360 32.27 -26.80 28.59
N MET A 361 31.31 -25.91 28.74
CA MET A 361 30.59 -25.27 27.63
C MET A 361 31.43 -24.13 27.08
N THR A 362 31.97 -24.26 25.87
CA THR A 362 32.86 -23.23 25.28
C THR A 362 32.30 -22.65 23.98
N ILE A 363 32.67 -21.39 23.72
CA ILE A 363 32.36 -20.70 22.46
C ILE A 363 33.16 -21.32 21.30
N ALA A 364 34.41 -21.72 21.55
CA ALA A 364 35.29 -22.34 20.57
C ALA A 364 34.70 -23.65 20.00
N ASN A 365 34.17 -24.50 20.89
CA ASN A 365 33.46 -25.73 20.51
C ASN A 365 32.28 -25.44 19.58
N ARG A 366 31.44 -24.47 19.94
CA ARG A 366 30.30 -24.07 19.10
C ARG A 366 30.76 -23.53 17.74
N ALA A 367 31.82 -22.71 17.73
CA ALA A 367 32.37 -22.17 16.48
C ALA A 367 32.89 -23.29 15.56
N ALA A 368 33.51 -24.32 16.10
CA ALA A 368 33.97 -25.48 15.34
C ALA A 368 32.80 -26.26 14.71
N ILE A 369 31.73 -26.49 15.46
CA ILE A 369 30.51 -27.13 14.93
C ILE A 369 29.90 -26.31 13.79
N TRP A 370 29.76 -25.00 14.00
CA TRP A 370 29.19 -24.09 12.99
C TRP A 370 30.02 -24.07 11.70
N LEU A 371 31.34 -24.01 11.81
CA LEU A 371 32.25 -24.08 10.65
C LEU A 371 32.13 -25.41 9.91
N ALA A 372 32.04 -26.53 10.63
CA ALA A 372 31.87 -27.86 10.04
C ALA A 372 30.52 -28.00 9.32
N ALA A 373 29.43 -27.49 9.91
CA ALA A 373 28.12 -27.47 9.28
C ALA A 373 28.12 -26.65 7.99
N GLN A 374 28.74 -25.46 8.00
CA GLN A 374 28.85 -24.60 6.83
C GLN A 374 29.73 -25.21 5.72
N ALA A 375 30.74 -26.01 6.08
CA ALA A 375 31.52 -26.78 5.10
C ALA A 375 30.65 -27.85 4.43
N ARG A 376 29.90 -28.65 5.21
CA ARG A 376 28.97 -29.66 4.69
C ARG A 376 27.92 -29.06 3.75
N GLU A 377 27.33 -27.92 4.11
CA GLU A 377 26.36 -27.22 3.27
C GLU A 377 26.98 -26.75 1.94
N ARG A 378 28.24 -26.31 1.95
CA ARG A 378 28.98 -25.91 0.73
C ARG A 378 29.29 -27.10 -0.18
N ASP A 379 29.78 -28.18 0.41
CA ASP A 379 30.10 -29.41 -0.33
C ASP A 379 28.84 -30.02 -0.96
N ALA A 380 27.71 -30.05 -0.22
CA ALA A 380 26.42 -30.50 -0.73
C ALA A 380 25.87 -29.61 -1.86
N ALA A 381 26.22 -28.33 -1.87
CA ALA A 381 25.86 -27.38 -2.92
C ALA A 381 26.81 -27.43 -4.14
N GLY A 382 27.81 -28.30 -4.13
CA GLY A 382 28.77 -28.47 -5.24
C GLY A 382 29.66 -27.25 -5.49
N LYS A 383 29.95 -26.47 -4.43
CA LYS A 383 30.72 -25.22 -4.51
C LYS A 383 32.17 -25.37 -4.05
#